data_AF-A0A499S231-F1
#
_entry.id   AF-A0A499S231-F1
#
_cell.length_a   1.000
_cell.length_b   1.000
_cell.length_c   1.000
_cell.angle_alpha   90.00
_cell.angle_beta   90.00
_cell.angle_gamma   90.00
#
_symmetry.space_group_name_H-M   'P 1'
#
loop_
_entity.id
_entity.type
_entity.pdbx_description
1 polymer ?
#
loop_
_entity_poly.entity_id
_entity_poly.type
_entity_poly.pdbx_seq_one_letter_code
_entity_poly.pdbx_strand_id
1 'polypeptide(L)'
;MVSYIFLLCNRTQLSNMWLDTPYEGISKEGGVTLKGGKKPEQLIKRIIEMATNKGDIVLDFFGGSGTTASVSHKLQRQYITIE
;
A
#
# COMPACT_ATOMS: atom_id res chain seq x y z
N MET A 1 -17.30 2.41 -20.23
CA MET A 1 -16.15 2.96 -19.47
C MET A 1 -15.94 2.27 -18.11
N VAL A 2 -16.43 1.03 -17.92
CA VAL A 2 -16.18 0.20 -16.71
C VAL A 2 -15.41 -1.08 -17.08
N SER A 3 -15.20 -1.32 -18.39
CA SER A 3 -14.65 -2.59 -18.91
C SER A 3 -13.14 -2.61 -19.07
N TYR A 4 -12.44 -1.47 -18.97
CA TYR A 4 -10.99 -1.39 -19.26
C TYR A 4 -10.08 -1.64 -18.05
N ILE A 5 -10.61 -1.63 -16.82
CA ILE A 5 -9.85 -1.97 -15.61
C ILE A 5 -9.59 -3.48 -15.48
N PHE A 6 -10.38 -4.31 -16.18
CA PHE A 6 -10.32 -5.77 -16.03
C PHE A 6 -9.36 -6.47 -17.00
N LEU A 7 -8.83 -5.77 -18.01
CA LEU A 7 -8.23 -6.43 -19.19
C LEU A 7 -6.70 -6.51 -19.24
N LEU A 8 -5.96 -5.98 -18.25
CA LEU A 8 -4.48 -5.93 -18.35
C LEU A 8 -3.69 -6.61 -17.21
N CYS A 9 -4.34 -7.21 -16.22
CA CYS A 9 -3.61 -7.89 -15.15
C CYS A 9 -4.04 -9.37 -15.09
N ASN A 10 -3.15 -10.28 -15.48
CA ASN A 10 -3.26 -11.72 -15.24
C ASN A 10 -3.39 -11.99 -13.73
N ARG A 11 -4.59 -11.82 -13.16
CA ARG A 11 -4.83 -11.99 -11.73
C ARG A 11 -5.96 -12.98 -11.52
N THR A 12 -5.60 -14.07 -10.86
CA THR A 12 -6.52 -14.92 -10.12
C THR A 12 -7.48 -14.06 -9.29
N GLN A 13 -8.72 -14.54 -9.11
CA GLN A 13 -9.72 -13.88 -8.27
C GLN A 13 -9.14 -13.71 -6.86
N LEU A 14 -8.88 -12.47 -6.44
CA LEU A 14 -8.42 -12.16 -5.09
C LEU A 14 -9.60 -12.33 -4.10
N SER A 15 -9.37 -13.08 -3.03
CA SER A 15 -10.33 -13.22 -1.93
C SER A 15 -10.20 -12.04 -0.95
N ASN A 16 -11.19 -11.91 -0.07
CA ASN A 16 -11.23 -10.92 1.02
C ASN A 16 -10.49 -11.36 2.29
N MET A 17 -9.86 -12.55 2.27
CA MET A 17 -9.08 -13.09 3.40
C MET A 17 -7.60 -13.08 3.05
N TRP A 18 -6.82 -12.23 3.73
CA TRP A 18 -5.38 -12.09 3.50
C TRP A 18 -4.62 -12.70 4.68
N LEU A 19 -4.03 -13.86 4.45
CA LEU A 19 -3.28 -14.62 5.46
C LEU A 19 -1.76 -14.38 5.39
N ASP A 20 -1.31 -13.71 4.33
CA ASP A 20 0.11 -13.44 4.05
C ASP A 20 0.64 -12.15 4.68
N THR A 21 -0.23 -11.34 5.29
CA THR A 21 0.17 -10.13 6.02
C THR A 21 0.32 -10.45 7.50
N PRO A 22 1.55 -10.52 8.04
CA PRO A 22 1.77 -10.87 9.44
C PRO A 22 1.27 -9.77 10.37
N TYR A 23 0.44 -10.14 11.34
CA TYR A 23 0.03 -9.27 12.44
C TYR A 23 1.17 -9.05 13.46
N GLU A 24 2.01 -10.06 13.65
CA GLU A 24 3.17 -10.02 14.53
C GLU A 24 4.43 -9.64 13.74
N GLY A 25 5.08 -8.52 14.10
CA GLY A 25 6.35 -8.09 13.49
C GLY A 25 6.31 -6.85 12.59
N ILE A 26 5.17 -6.14 12.57
CA ILE A 26 4.95 -4.86 11.85
C ILE A 26 6.07 -3.81 12.03
N SER A 27 6.76 -3.80 13.17
CA SER A 27 7.86 -2.86 13.45
C SER A 27 9.18 -3.15 12.74
N LYS A 28 9.38 -4.32 12.11
CA LYS A 28 10.68 -4.69 11.51
C LYS A 28 10.77 -4.49 9.99
N GLU A 29 9.67 -4.27 9.29
CA GLU A 29 9.71 -4.02 7.84
C GLU A 29 10.37 -2.66 7.54
N GLY A 30 11.15 -2.56 6.47
CA GLY A 30 11.74 -1.29 6.01
C GLY A 30 12.93 -0.75 6.82
N GLY A 31 13.44 -1.49 7.81
CA GLY A 31 14.70 -1.17 8.50
C GLY A 31 14.63 0.03 9.46
N VAL A 32 13.43 0.49 9.84
CA VAL A 32 13.24 1.65 10.73
C VAL A 32 12.49 1.21 11.99
N THR A 33 13.12 1.39 13.15
CA THR A 33 12.54 1.01 14.45
C THR A 33 11.61 2.12 14.94
N LEU A 34 10.29 1.94 14.73
CA LEU A 34 9.26 2.82 15.29
C LEU A 34 8.66 2.19 16.55
N LYS A 35 8.35 3.02 17.56
CA LYS A 35 7.80 2.60 18.86
C LYS A 35 6.45 1.88 18.76
N GLY A 36 5.70 2.07 17.68
CA GLY A 36 4.41 1.44 17.42
C GLY A 36 3.64 2.14 16.29
N GLY A 37 2.53 1.55 15.83
CA GLY A 37 1.62 2.17 14.85
C GLY A 37 2.05 2.05 13.37
N LYS A 38 3.18 1.40 13.08
CA LYS A 38 3.59 1.16 11.70
C LYS A 38 2.69 0.12 11.04
N LYS A 39 1.96 0.53 9.98
CA LYS A 39 1.22 -0.40 9.11
C LYS A 39 2.23 -1.25 8.31
N PRO A 40 1.96 -2.55 8.04
CA PRO A 40 2.86 -3.38 7.23
C PRO A 40 2.97 -2.82 5.80
N GLU A 41 4.18 -2.71 5.27
CA GLU A 41 4.43 -2.13 3.95
C GLU A 41 3.87 -3.02 2.83
N GLN A 42 3.91 -4.34 3.00
CA GLN A 42 3.37 -5.30 2.02
C GLN A 42 1.86 -5.12 1.82
N LEU A 43 1.13 -4.89 2.92
CA LEU A 43 -0.30 -4.65 2.90
C LEU A 43 -0.63 -3.36 2.12
N ILE A 44 0.06 -2.27 2.44
CA ILE A 44 -0.13 -0.98 1.77
C ILE A 44 0.27 -1.06 0.28
N LYS A 45 1.35 -1.78 -0.03
CA LYS A 45 1.79 -2.00 -1.42
C LYS A 45 0.70 -2.68 -2.23
N ARG A 46 0.13 -3.77 -1.70
CA ARG A 46 -0.95 -4.50 -2.36
C ARG A 46 -2.14 -3.59 -2.63
N ILE A 47 -2.58 -2.79 -1.66
CA ILE A 47 -3.71 -1.86 -1.82
C ILE A 47 -3.44 -0.83 -2.93
N ILE A 48 -2.28 -0.17 -2.90
CA ILE A 48 -1.92 0.85 -3.89
C ILE A 48 -1.80 0.24 -5.29
N GLU A 49 -1.17 -0.93 -5.43
CA GLU A 49 -1.05 -1.62 -6.72
C GLU A 49 -2.38 -2.13 -7.28
N MET A 50 -3.36 -2.43 -6.42
CA MET A 50 -4.70 -2.84 -6.85
C MET A 50 -5.54 -1.64 -7.31
N ALA A 51 -5.34 -0.46 -6.72
CA ALA A 51 -6.20 0.70 -6.92
C ALA A 51 -5.59 1.80 -7.83
N THR A 52 -4.29 1.76 -8.12
CA THR A 52 -3.59 2.86 -8.81
C THR A 52 -2.56 2.38 -9.82
N ASN A 53 -2.28 3.23 -10.81
CA ASN A 53 -1.19 3.08 -11.77
C ASN A 53 0.00 3.97 -11.42
N LYS A 54 1.11 3.77 -12.12
CA LYS A 54 2.31 4.61 -11.98
C LYS A 54 1.98 6.06 -12.37
N GLY A 55 2.41 7.01 -11.54
CA GLY A 55 2.12 8.44 -11.74
C GLY A 55 0.83 8.95 -11.11
N ASP A 56 -0.07 8.07 -10.66
CA ASP A 56 -1.28 8.48 -9.93
C ASP A 56 -0.93 9.08 -8.56
N ILE A 57 -1.86 9.86 -8.01
CA ILE A 57 -1.74 10.52 -6.70
C ILE A 57 -2.45 9.68 -5.64
N VAL A 58 -1.75 9.34 -4.57
CA VAL A 58 -2.28 8.66 -3.38
C VAL A 58 -2.43 9.66 -2.23
N LEU A 59 -3.62 9.77 -1.64
CA LEU A 59 -3.91 10.68 -0.53
C LEU A 59 -4.14 9.89 0.77
N ASP A 60 -3.43 10.26 1.83
CA ASP A 60 -3.62 9.72 3.17
C ASP A 60 -3.70 10.85 4.20
N PHE A 61 -4.88 11.02 4.81
CA PHE A 61 -5.14 12.05 5.83
C PHE A 61 -4.68 11.67 7.24
N PHE A 62 -4.26 10.41 7.45
CA PHE A 62 -3.79 9.89 8.73
C PHE A 62 -2.40 9.28 8.53
N GLY A 63 -1.48 10.12 8.07
CA GLY A 63 -0.15 9.73 7.62
C GLY A 63 0.63 8.93 8.65
N GLY A 64 0.45 9.21 9.95
CA GLY A 64 1.03 8.45 11.04
C GLY A 64 2.53 8.22 10.84
N SER A 65 2.92 6.94 10.85
CA SER A 65 4.30 6.48 10.60
C SER A 65 4.85 6.75 9.19
N GLY A 66 4.09 7.39 8.29
CA GLY A 66 4.50 7.69 6.92
C GLY A 66 4.63 6.47 6.01
N THR A 67 4.05 5.32 6.38
CA THR A 67 4.16 4.07 5.59
C THR A 67 3.59 4.25 4.18
N THR A 68 2.45 4.95 4.06
CA THR A 68 1.79 5.19 2.77
C THR A 68 2.65 6.03 1.82
N ALA A 69 3.34 7.04 2.34
CA ALA A 69 4.29 7.85 1.59
C ALA A 69 5.48 7.01 1.10
N SER A 70 6.09 6.23 2.00
CA SER A 70 7.23 5.38 1.68
C SER A 70 6.91 4.36 0.57
N VAL A 71 5.77 3.68 0.69
CA VAL A 71 5.35 2.67 -0.28
C VAL A 71 4.95 3.31 -1.62
N SER A 72 4.20 4.42 -1.59
CA SER A 72 3.85 5.18 -2.81
C SER A 72 5.11 5.62 -3.57
N HIS A 73 6.14 6.07 -2.85
CA HIS A 73 7.40 6.47 -3.45
C HIS A 73 8.12 5.29 -4.13
N LYS A 74 8.22 4.14 -3.46
CA LYS A 74 8.82 2.91 -4.03
C LYS A 74 8.07 2.44 -5.28
N LEU A 75 6.75 2.66 -5.31
CA LEU A 75 5.88 2.32 -6.43
C LEU A 75 5.84 3.40 -7.52
N GLN A 76 6.60 4.49 -7.40
CA GLN A 76 6.59 5.59 -8.38
C GLN A 76 5.20 6.24 -8.55
N ARG A 77 4.48 6.39 -7.43
CA ARG A 77 3.25 7.19 -7.33
C ARG A 77 3.56 8.54 -6.70
N GLN A 78 2.79 9.55 -7.07
CA GLN A 78 2.74 10.80 -6.31
C GLN A 78 1.92 10.56 -5.04
N TYR A 79 2.19 11.30 -3.98
CA TYR A 79 1.41 11.16 -2.76
C TYR A 79 1.30 12.46 -1.99
N ILE A 80 0.20 12.58 -1.26
CA ILE A 80 -0.06 13.64 -0.30
C ILE A 80 -0.39 12.96 1.01
N THR A 81 0.38 13.29 2.04
CA THR A 81 0.17 12.74 3.39
C THR A 81 0.00 13.90 4.35
N ILE A 82 -1.03 13.82 5.18
CA ILE A 82 -1.35 14.80 6.24
C ILE A 82 -1.39 14.02 7.55
N GLU A 83 -0.89 14.62 8.64
CA GLU A 83 -0.96 14.07 10.00
C GLU A 83 -1.75 15.01 10.92
#